data_AF-A0A3G8ZNC0-F1
#
_entry.id   AF-A0A3G8ZNC0-F1
#
_cell.length_a   1.000
_cell.length_b   1.000
_cell.length_c   1.000
_cell.angle_alpha   90.00
_cell.angle_beta   90.00
_cell.angle_gamma   90.00
#
_symmetry.space_group_name_H-M   'P 1'
#
loop_
_entity.id
_entity.type
_entity.pdbx_description
1 polymer ?
#
loop_
_entity_poly.entity_id
_entity_poly.type
_entity_poly.pdbx_seq_one_letter_code
_entity_poly.pdbx_strand_id
1 'polypeptide(L)'
;MNTRIGVPEFLDTGFVFDALTAERAVELIGRYPVARSALLPLLHLVQSVEGCVSVAGVQFCAHALKLETAEVAAVASFYTMYKRKPCGEHLVSVCTNTLCAALGGDAIYRTLSEHLGVGQNGTAGEAGTTGSITFESAECLAACDHAPVVTVNYEFYDHQSPDSALDLVQALQRGEKPDPTRGAPLTDFRTASLEIAGIFENLTAEVEGPSATDQTLRGSVLAHDNNWQAPAMAESVELPPVPEKK
;
A
#
# COMPACT_ATOMS: atom_id res chain seq x y z
N MET A 1 -11.79 25.26 18.23
CA MET A 1 -10.45 24.89 17.73
C MET A 1 -10.35 25.38 16.30
N ASN A 2 -9.35 26.21 15.98
CA ASN A 2 -9.18 26.81 14.66
C ASN A 2 -8.40 25.83 13.78
N THR A 3 -9.09 24.95 13.04
CA THR A 3 -8.44 24.05 12.08
C THR A 3 -7.91 24.91 10.93
N ARG A 4 -6.58 25.05 10.83
CA ARG A 4 -5.96 25.76 9.71
C ARG A 4 -6.14 24.90 8.45
N ILE A 5 -6.90 25.43 7.51
CA ILE A 5 -7.10 24.80 6.19
C ILE A 5 -5.73 24.57 5.54
N GLY A 6 -5.47 23.33 5.13
CA GLY A 6 -4.25 22.96 4.40
C GLY A 6 -3.06 22.48 5.24
N VAL A 7 -3.15 22.48 6.58
CA VAL A 7 -2.12 21.84 7.42
C VAL A 7 -2.48 20.36 7.59
N PRO A 8 -1.57 19.42 7.26
CA PRO A 8 -1.83 18.00 7.49
C PRO A 8 -2.05 17.73 8.98
N GLU A 9 -3.21 17.14 9.29
CA GLU A 9 -3.51 16.69 10.65
C GLU A 9 -2.87 15.33 10.90
N PHE A 10 -2.16 15.21 12.02
CA PHE A 10 -1.58 14.00 12.57
C PHE A 10 -2.14 13.80 13.97
N LEU A 11 -2.50 12.58 14.32
CA LEU A 11 -2.99 12.26 15.65
C LEU A 11 -1.83 12.17 16.63
N ASP A 12 -2.03 12.72 17.82
CA ASP A 12 -1.16 12.45 18.96
C ASP A 12 -1.66 11.19 19.67
N THR A 13 -1.00 10.07 19.40
CA THR A 13 -1.32 8.76 19.97
C THR A 13 -0.65 8.55 21.32
N GLY A 14 0.31 9.41 21.71
CA GLY A 14 1.18 9.17 22.87
C GLY A 14 2.03 7.91 22.76
N PHE A 15 2.14 7.31 21.56
CA PHE A 15 2.81 6.04 21.36
C PHE A 15 4.31 6.14 21.56
N VAL A 16 4.91 5.09 22.13
CA VAL A 16 6.34 4.99 22.37
C VAL A 16 6.87 3.78 21.61
N PHE A 17 7.74 4.01 20.63
CA PHE A 17 8.38 2.94 19.87
C PHE A 17 9.38 2.17 20.72
N ASP A 18 9.32 0.85 20.61
CA ASP A 18 10.15 -0.06 21.38
C ASP A 18 11.56 -0.23 20.79
N ALA A 19 12.39 -0.99 21.50
CA ALA A 19 13.77 -1.26 21.09
C ALA A 19 13.84 -2.05 19.78
N LEU A 20 12.89 -2.96 19.53
CA LEU A 20 12.83 -3.74 18.29
C LEU A 20 12.55 -2.83 17.09
N THR A 21 11.63 -1.88 17.22
CA THR A 21 11.33 -0.91 16.17
C THR A 21 12.54 -0.01 15.91
N ALA A 22 13.25 0.42 16.97
CA ALA A 22 14.48 1.19 16.82
C ALA A 22 15.59 0.39 16.11
N GLU A 23 15.74 -0.90 16.41
CA GLU A 23 16.70 -1.78 15.73
C GLU A 23 16.36 -1.94 14.24
N ARG A 24 15.09 -2.24 13.91
CA ARG A 24 14.60 -2.31 12.52
C ARG A 24 14.83 -1.00 11.78
N ALA A 25 14.64 0.14 12.43
CA ALA A 25 14.91 1.44 11.84
C ALA A 25 16.39 1.62 11.47
N VAL A 26 17.31 1.21 12.35
CA VAL A 26 18.75 1.24 12.08
C VAL A 26 19.11 0.34 10.90
N GLU A 27 18.53 -0.86 10.82
CA GLU A 27 18.72 -1.78 9.71
C GLU A 27 18.28 -1.14 8.38
N LEU A 28 17.06 -0.58 8.33
CA LEU A 28 16.53 0.08 7.14
C LEU A 28 17.39 1.27 6.70
N ILE A 29 17.86 2.09 7.63
CA ILE A 29 18.78 3.20 7.34
C ILE A 29 20.08 2.68 6.73
N GLY A 30 20.61 1.57 7.23
CA GLY A 30 21.84 0.94 6.75
C GLY A 30 21.76 0.43 5.31
N ARG A 31 20.57 0.25 4.73
CA ARG A 31 20.38 -0.17 3.33
C ARG A 31 20.68 0.93 2.32
N TYR A 32 20.83 2.18 2.76
CA TYR A 32 21.00 3.32 1.88
C TYR A 32 22.35 4.03 2.10
N PRO A 33 23.00 4.51 1.02
CA PRO A 33 24.22 5.32 1.15
C PRO A 33 23.95 6.71 1.76
N VAL A 34 22.70 7.18 1.70
CA VAL A 34 22.25 8.45 2.28
C VAL A 34 21.06 8.16 3.18
N ALA A 35 21.19 8.45 4.48
CA ALA A 35 20.18 8.08 5.48
C ALA A 35 18.78 8.60 5.16
N ARG A 36 18.66 9.84 4.63
CA ARG A 36 17.39 10.44 4.22
C ARG A 36 16.58 9.55 3.27
N SER A 37 17.23 8.73 2.44
CA SER A 37 16.56 7.82 1.51
C SER A 37 15.74 6.72 2.20
N ALA A 38 15.99 6.46 3.48
CA ALA A 38 15.22 5.51 4.29
C ALA A 38 13.89 6.08 4.82
N LEU A 39 13.54 7.34 4.53
CA LEU A 39 12.32 7.96 5.07
C LEU A 39 11.05 7.20 4.69
N LEU A 40 10.94 6.76 3.43
CA LEU A 40 9.75 6.06 2.94
C LEU A 40 9.53 4.71 3.64
N PRO A 41 10.53 3.79 3.72
CA PRO A 41 10.35 2.55 4.46
C PRO A 41 10.21 2.78 5.97
N LEU A 42 10.83 3.81 6.56
CA LEU A 42 10.61 4.14 7.98
C LEU A 42 9.17 4.56 8.28
N LEU A 43 8.51 5.29 7.38
CA LEU A 43 7.10 5.65 7.55
C LEU A 43 6.19 4.41 7.47
N HIS A 44 6.55 3.42 6.65
CA HIS A 44 5.87 2.13 6.64
C HIS A 44 6.14 1.31 7.91
N LEU A 45 7.36 1.34 8.45
CA LEU A 45 7.69 0.72 9.74
C LEU A 45 6.91 1.36 10.90
N VAL A 46 6.75 2.68 10.91
CA VAL A 46 5.90 3.38 11.88
C VAL A 46 4.45 2.89 11.76
N GLN A 47 3.93 2.84 10.52
CA GLN A 47 2.57 2.41 10.24
C GLN A 47 2.32 0.93 10.59
N SER A 48 3.33 0.05 10.48
CA SER A 48 3.20 -1.34 10.91
C SER A 48 3.06 -1.50 12.44
N VAL A 49 3.49 -0.50 13.21
CA VAL A 49 3.40 -0.53 14.67
C VAL A 49 2.13 0.18 15.16
N GLU A 50 1.80 1.34 14.60
CA GLU A 50 0.66 2.15 15.07
C GLU A 50 -0.62 1.99 14.22
N GLY A 51 -0.56 1.31 13.07
CA GLY A 51 -1.64 1.28 12.08
C GLY A 51 -1.84 2.62 11.35
N CYS A 52 -0.98 3.61 11.61
CA CYS A 52 -0.96 4.94 10.98
C CYS A 52 0.38 5.65 11.23
N VAL A 53 0.58 6.81 10.61
CA VAL A 53 1.66 7.75 10.92
C VAL A 53 1.11 8.82 11.85
N SER A 54 1.49 8.75 13.13
CA SER A 54 1.11 9.68 14.19
C SER A 54 2.12 10.84 14.33
N VAL A 55 1.85 11.78 15.25
CA VAL A 55 2.85 12.79 15.66
C VAL A 55 4.11 12.13 16.22
N ALA A 56 3.96 11.06 17.02
CA ALA A 56 5.07 10.30 17.56
C ALA A 56 5.87 9.63 16.44
N GLY A 57 5.19 9.06 15.44
CA GLY A 57 5.79 8.48 14.24
C GLY A 57 6.61 9.49 13.43
N VAL A 58 6.07 10.71 13.22
CA VAL A 58 6.79 11.80 12.57
C VAL A 58 8.05 12.18 13.33
N GLN A 59 7.95 12.31 14.66
CA GLN A 59 9.09 12.63 15.53
C GLN A 59 10.15 11.52 15.53
N PHE A 60 9.72 10.26 15.55
CA PHE A 60 10.58 9.09 15.50
C PHE A 60 11.42 9.09 14.21
N CYS A 61 10.78 9.24 13.04
CA CYS A 61 11.50 9.30 11.76
C CYS A 61 12.42 10.53 11.67
N ALA A 62 11.97 11.69 12.14
CA ALA A 62 12.76 12.92 12.15
C ALA A 62 14.04 12.75 13.00
N HIS A 63 13.92 12.17 14.19
CA HIS A 63 15.05 11.89 15.07
C HIS A 63 16.01 10.88 14.46
N ALA A 64 15.49 9.74 13.95
CA ALA A 64 16.31 8.67 13.38
C ALA A 64 17.13 9.14 12.17
N LEU A 65 16.56 10.04 11.35
CA LEU A 65 17.20 10.53 10.12
C LEU A 65 17.90 11.89 10.26
N LYS A 66 17.82 12.54 11.43
CA LYS A 66 18.28 13.91 11.65
C LYS A 66 17.65 14.91 10.66
N LEU A 67 16.34 14.77 10.44
CA LEU A 67 15.53 15.66 9.61
C LEU A 67 14.65 16.56 10.49
N GLU A 68 14.12 17.62 9.90
CA GLU A 68 13.08 18.40 10.56
C GLU A 68 11.74 17.65 10.53
N THR A 69 10.95 17.77 11.59
CA THR A 69 9.59 17.19 11.64
C THR A 69 8.70 17.70 10.50
N ALA A 70 8.92 18.94 10.04
CA ALA A 70 8.24 19.51 8.89
C ALA A 70 8.56 18.79 7.58
N GLU A 71 9.80 18.32 7.38
CA GLU A 71 10.18 17.56 6.19
C GLU A 71 9.49 16.18 6.17
N VAL A 72 9.48 15.51 7.32
CA VAL A 72 8.81 14.21 7.48
C VAL A 72 7.30 14.36 7.29
N ALA A 73 6.68 15.36 7.94
CA ALA A 73 5.26 15.65 7.82
C ALA A 73 4.87 15.97 6.37
N ALA A 74 5.70 16.72 5.64
CA ALA A 74 5.46 17.01 4.23
C ALA A 74 5.40 15.72 3.41
N VAL A 75 6.39 14.82 3.56
CA VAL A 75 6.42 13.53 2.85
C VAL A 75 5.23 12.63 3.25
N ALA A 76 4.96 12.48 4.54
CA ALA A 76 3.85 11.67 5.04
C ALA A 76 2.47 12.20 4.61
N SER A 77 2.34 13.50 4.35
CA SER A 77 1.11 14.10 3.83
C SER A 77 0.99 14.07 2.30
N PHE A 78 2.12 13.96 1.60
CA PHE A 78 2.18 13.95 0.14
C PHE A 78 1.81 12.59 -0.44
N TYR A 79 2.33 11.50 0.12
CA TYR A 79 2.04 10.14 -0.34
C TYR A 79 0.79 9.58 0.37
N THR A 80 -0.19 9.16 -0.41
CA THR A 80 -1.50 8.69 0.07
C THR A 80 -1.47 7.34 0.79
N MET A 81 -0.38 6.57 0.65
CA MET A 81 -0.19 5.29 1.33
C MET A 81 0.09 5.46 2.83
N TYR A 82 0.61 6.61 3.26
CA TYR A 82 0.82 6.92 4.67
C TYR A 82 -0.47 7.41 5.31
N LYS A 83 -1.12 6.53 6.04
CA LYS A 83 -2.41 6.79 6.67
C LYS A 83 -2.16 7.60 7.93
N ARG A 84 -2.81 8.76 8.05
CA ARG A 84 -2.63 9.69 9.19
C ARG A 84 -3.65 9.45 10.31
N LYS A 85 -4.50 8.43 10.16
CA LYS A 85 -5.47 7.96 11.14
C LYS A 85 -5.35 6.44 11.26
N PRO A 86 -5.54 5.83 12.45
CA PRO A 86 -5.50 4.40 12.65
C PRO A 86 -6.39 3.69 11.63
N CYS A 87 -5.80 2.75 10.90
CA CYS A 87 -6.56 1.92 9.98
C CYS A 87 -7.17 0.70 10.65
N GLY A 88 -8.22 0.16 10.03
CA GLY A 88 -8.71 -1.17 10.35
C GLY A 88 -7.65 -2.25 10.12
N GLU A 89 -7.97 -3.49 10.46
CA GLU A 89 -7.17 -4.67 10.09
C GLU A 89 -6.99 -4.75 8.56
N HIS A 90 -7.99 -4.27 7.81
CA HIS A 90 -7.95 -4.24 6.36
C HIS A 90 -8.14 -2.84 5.81
N LEU A 91 -7.27 -2.44 4.87
CA LEU A 91 -7.47 -1.31 3.97
C LEU A 91 -8.06 -1.83 2.67
N VAL A 92 -9.32 -1.49 2.40
CA VAL A 92 -10.03 -1.86 1.17
C VAL A 92 -10.06 -0.64 0.24
N SER A 93 -9.40 -0.74 -0.90
CA SER A 93 -9.27 0.35 -1.87
C SER A 93 -9.92 -0.04 -3.20
N VAL A 94 -10.91 0.73 -3.66
CA VAL A 94 -11.61 0.48 -4.93
C VAL A 94 -11.09 1.43 -6.00
N CYS A 95 -10.63 0.90 -7.14
CA CYS A 95 -10.25 1.74 -8.26
C CYS A 95 -11.49 2.37 -8.90
N THR A 96 -11.58 3.70 -8.88
CA THR A 96 -12.66 4.48 -9.52
C THR A 96 -12.14 5.32 -10.68
N ASN A 97 -10.95 5.02 -11.20
CA ASN A 97 -10.43 5.70 -12.37
C ASN A 97 -11.09 5.16 -13.65
N THR A 98 -11.00 5.94 -14.74
CA THR A 98 -11.74 5.86 -16.00
C THR A 98 -12.20 4.45 -16.41
N LEU A 99 -11.28 3.49 -16.58
CA LEU A 99 -11.65 2.16 -17.07
C LEU A 99 -12.41 1.34 -16.02
N CYS A 100 -11.96 1.35 -14.75
CA CYS A 100 -12.68 0.66 -13.68
C CYS A 100 -14.05 1.31 -13.47
N ALA A 101 -14.15 2.64 -13.47
CA ALA A 101 -15.42 3.35 -13.39
C ALA A 101 -16.39 2.92 -14.49
N ALA A 102 -15.93 2.86 -15.75
CA ALA A 102 -16.73 2.42 -16.89
C ALA A 102 -17.22 0.96 -16.77
N LEU A 103 -16.45 0.11 -16.08
CA LEU A 103 -16.76 -1.32 -15.91
C LEU A 103 -17.47 -1.64 -14.59
N GLY A 104 -17.76 -0.65 -13.74
CA GLY A 104 -18.53 -0.84 -12.51
C GLY A 104 -17.84 -0.48 -11.19
N GLY A 105 -16.62 0.07 -11.23
CA GLY A 105 -15.87 0.53 -10.06
C GLY A 105 -16.64 1.52 -9.18
N ASP A 106 -17.35 2.48 -9.79
CA ASP A 106 -18.19 3.44 -9.05
C ASP A 106 -19.39 2.75 -8.36
N ALA A 107 -19.93 1.69 -9.00
CA ALA A 107 -21.00 0.90 -8.43
C ALA A 107 -20.50 0.06 -7.25
N ILE A 108 -19.30 -0.52 -7.35
CA ILE A 108 -18.63 -1.21 -6.24
C ILE A 108 -18.40 -0.25 -5.09
N TYR A 109 -17.81 0.92 -5.35
CA TYR A 109 -17.50 1.90 -4.31
C TYR A 109 -18.75 2.30 -3.53
N ARG A 110 -19.84 2.62 -4.24
CA ARG A 110 -21.13 2.97 -3.62
C ARG A 110 -21.72 1.83 -2.80
N THR A 111 -21.73 0.61 -3.35
CA THR A 111 -22.26 -0.57 -2.66
C THR A 111 -21.52 -0.84 -1.35
N LEU A 112 -20.19 -0.77 -1.38
CA LEU A 112 -19.37 -0.98 -0.18
C LEU A 112 -19.48 0.19 0.81
N SER A 113 -19.54 1.43 0.33
CA SER A 113 -19.76 2.62 1.18
C SER A 113 -21.08 2.52 1.95
N GLU A 114 -22.17 2.11 1.27
CA GLU A 114 -23.48 1.91 1.87
C GLU A 114 -23.47 0.76 2.90
N HIS A 115 -22.82 -0.37 2.57
CA HIS A 115 -22.70 -1.52 3.49
C HIS A 115 -21.88 -1.20 4.74
N LEU A 116 -20.73 -0.55 4.57
CA LEU A 116 -19.82 -0.24 5.67
C LEU A 116 -20.25 0.99 6.49
N GLY A 117 -21.13 1.83 5.93
CA GLY A 117 -21.58 3.07 6.55
C GLY A 117 -20.50 4.16 6.62
N VAL A 118 -19.43 4.03 5.83
CA VAL A 118 -18.30 4.96 5.79
C VAL A 118 -17.92 5.34 4.37
N GLY A 119 -17.52 6.60 4.18
CA GLY A 119 -17.01 7.11 2.90
C GLY A 119 -15.48 7.08 2.83
N GLN A 120 -14.94 7.94 1.96
CA GLN A 120 -13.50 8.07 1.73
C GLN A 120 -12.69 8.16 3.02
N ASN A 121 -11.72 7.26 3.18
CA ASN A 121 -10.80 7.17 4.32
C ASN A 121 -11.52 6.99 5.67
N GLY A 122 -12.75 6.47 5.67
CA GLY A 122 -13.48 6.12 6.89
C GLY A 122 -13.19 4.69 7.32
N THR A 123 -13.31 4.42 8.63
CA THR A 123 -13.06 3.10 9.21
C THR A 123 -14.35 2.56 9.83
N ALA A 124 -14.78 1.39 9.39
CA ALA A 124 -15.88 0.61 9.97
C ALA A 124 -15.32 -0.38 11.00
N GLY A 125 -15.88 -0.36 12.21
CA GLY A 125 -15.34 -1.10 13.37
C GLY A 125 -14.29 -0.30 14.14
N GLU A 126 -13.71 -0.92 15.18
CA GLU A 126 -12.60 -0.35 15.94
C GLU A 126 -11.28 -0.60 15.20
N ALA A 127 -10.50 0.45 14.95
CA ALA A 127 -9.26 0.36 14.18
C ALA A 127 -8.30 -0.70 14.75
N GLY A 128 -7.71 -1.51 13.87
CA GLY A 128 -6.80 -2.59 14.23
C GLY A 128 -7.42 -3.83 14.88
N THR A 129 -8.74 -3.86 15.10
CA THR A 129 -9.44 -5.06 15.59
C THR A 129 -9.83 -5.99 14.45
N THR A 130 -10.03 -7.27 14.75
CA THR A 130 -10.36 -8.29 13.75
C THR A 130 -11.60 -7.89 12.92
N GLY A 131 -11.45 -7.90 11.60
CA GLY A 131 -12.51 -7.57 10.64
C GLY A 131 -12.88 -6.09 10.53
N SER A 132 -12.11 -5.20 11.18
CA SER A 132 -12.25 -3.75 10.97
C SER A 132 -11.70 -3.33 9.61
N ILE A 133 -12.40 -2.41 8.94
CA ILE A 133 -12.10 -2.04 7.55
C ILE A 133 -11.95 -0.53 7.44
N THR A 134 -10.80 -0.07 6.96
CA THR A 134 -10.66 1.27 6.39
C THR A 134 -10.99 1.21 4.90
N PHE A 135 -11.85 2.11 4.45
CA PHE A 135 -12.36 2.11 3.08
C PHE A 135 -11.94 3.36 2.31
N GLU A 136 -11.47 3.16 1.08
CA GLU A 136 -11.09 4.28 0.21
C GLU A 136 -11.40 4.03 -1.27
N SER A 137 -11.62 5.13 -1.97
CA SER A 137 -11.51 5.25 -3.42
C SER A 137 -10.04 5.42 -3.73
N ALA A 138 -9.49 4.49 -4.50
CA ALA A 138 -8.18 4.61 -5.09
C ALA A 138 -8.28 5.21 -6.50
N GLU A 139 -7.22 5.94 -6.85
CA GLU A 139 -6.94 6.27 -8.24
C GLU A 139 -6.48 5.02 -9.02
N CYS A 140 -5.96 5.22 -10.24
CA CYS A 140 -5.53 4.12 -11.10
C CYS A 140 -4.54 3.17 -10.39
N LEU A 141 -4.93 1.90 -10.26
CA LEU A 141 -4.12 0.81 -9.72
C LEU A 141 -3.29 0.07 -10.79
N ALA A 142 -3.25 0.61 -12.02
CA ALA A 142 -2.49 0.08 -13.15
C ALA A 142 -2.79 -1.38 -13.56
N ALA A 143 -3.93 -1.94 -13.14
CA ALA A 143 -4.40 -3.29 -13.48
C ALA A 143 -5.65 -3.23 -14.39
N CYS A 144 -5.57 -2.39 -15.42
CA CYS A 144 -6.69 -2.10 -16.32
C CYS A 144 -7.19 -3.32 -17.12
N ASP A 145 -6.31 -4.27 -17.41
CA ASP A 145 -6.62 -5.54 -18.06
C ASP A 145 -7.43 -6.50 -17.17
N HIS A 146 -7.57 -6.17 -15.88
CA HIS A 146 -8.30 -6.94 -14.86
C HIS A 146 -9.47 -6.17 -14.23
N ALA A 147 -9.83 -5.02 -14.81
CA ALA A 147 -10.86 -4.14 -14.26
C ALA A 147 -12.25 -4.81 -14.19
N PRO A 148 -13.10 -4.46 -13.19
CA PRO A 148 -12.82 -3.57 -12.05
C PRO A 148 -11.90 -4.20 -10.99
N VAL A 149 -11.04 -3.37 -10.39
CA VAL A 149 -10.03 -3.82 -9.42
C VAL A 149 -10.31 -3.26 -8.04
N VAL A 150 -10.24 -4.13 -7.04
CA VAL A 150 -10.19 -3.81 -5.61
C VAL A 150 -8.87 -4.30 -5.07
N THR A 151 -8.25 -3.55 -4.16
CA THR A 151 -7.15 -4.06 -3.35
C THR A 151 -7.53 -4.16 -1.89
N VAL A 152 -6.99 -5.18 -1.22
CA VAL A 152 -7.08 -5.33 0.23
C VAL A 152 -5.67 -5.41 0.75
N ASN A 153 -5.26 -4.46 1.60
CA ASN A 153 -3.88 -4.38 2.10
C ASN A 153 -2.83 -4.43 0.98
N TYR A 154 -3.15 -3.79 -0.16
CA TYR A 154 -2.34 -3.71 -1.38
C TYR A 154 -2.28 -4.97 -2.25
N GLU A 155 -2.95 -6.05 -1.85
CA GLU A 155 -3.10 -7.26 -2.68
C GLU A 155 -4.29 -7.17 -3.62
N PHE A 156 -4.19 -7.80 -4.81
CA PHE A 156 -5.13 -7.59 -5.90
C PHE A 156 -6.30 -8.58 -5.89
N TYR A 157 -7.52 -8.03 -5.94
CA TYR A 157 -8.76 -8.74 -6.18
C TYR A 157 -9.36 -8.21 -7.49
N ASP A 158 -9.23 -9.04 -8.52
CA ASP A 158 -9.51 -8.66 -9.90
C ASP A 158 -10.94 -9.03 -10.31
N HIS A 159 -11.38 -8.48 -11.45
CA HIS A 159 -12.67 -8.74 -12.09
C HIS A 159 -13.85 -8.62 -11.12
N GLN A 160 -13.77 -7.66 -10.21
CA GLN A 160 -14.77 -7.52 -9.16
C GLN A 160 -16.08 -6.97 -9.73
N SER A 161 -17.16 -7.46 -9.16
CA SER A 161 -18.51 -6.91 -9.30
C SER A 161 -18.99 -6.39 -7.95
N PRO A 162 -20.08 -5.61 -7.89
CA PRO A 162 -20.66 -5.19 -6.61
C PRO A 162 -20.92 -6.36 -5.65
N ASP A 163 -21.42 -7.49 -6.16
CA ASP A 163 -21.74 -8.66 -5.36
C ASP A 163 -20.46 -9.35 -4.84
N SER A 164 -19.48 -9.61 -5.72
CA SER A 164 -18.23 -10.27 -5.29
C SER A 164 -17.40 -9.41 -4.35
N ALA A 165 -17.40 -8.09 -4.53
CA ALA A 165 -16.71 -7.16 -3.65
C ALA A 165 -17.39 -7.09 -2.28
N LEU A 166 -18.74 -7.17 -2.24
CA LEU A 166 -19.49 -7.27 -1.00
C LEU A 166 -19.20 -8.57 -0.26
N ASP A 167 -19.17 -9.70 -0.98
CA ASP A 167 -18.82 -11.01 -0.41
C ASP A 167 -17.41 -10.99 0.19
N LEU A 168 -16.44 -10.40 -0.52
CA LEU A 168 -15.07 -10.19 -0.04
C LEU A 168 -15.07 -9.39 1.26
N VAL A 169 -15.72 -8.21 1.28
CA VAL A 169 -15.78 -7.36 2.47
C VAL A 169 -16.44 -8.07 3.65
N GLN A 170 -17.52 -8.82 3.42
CA GLN A 170 -18.19 -9.57 4.47
C GLN A 170 -17.32 -10.73 5.00
N ALA A 171 -16.52 -11.37 4.15
CA ALA A 171 -15.53 -12.36 4.57
C ALA A 171 -14.49 -11.74 5.50
N LEU A 172 -13.92 -10.60 5.12
CA LEU A 172 -12.99 -9.84 5.97
C LEU A 172 -13.63 -9.48 7.32
N GLN A 173 -14.87 -9.00 7.34
CA GLN A 173 -15.60 -8.70 8.58
C GLN A 173 -15.81 -9.92 9.50
N ARG A 174 -15.82 -11.14 8.95
CA ARG A 174 -15.86 -12.40 9.72
C ARG A 174 -14.47 -12.87 10.19
N GLY A 175 -13.41 -12.13 9.86
CA GLY A 175 -12.02 -12.48 10.15
C GLY A 175 -11.43 -13.50 9.17
N GLU A 176 -12.10 -13.75 8.05
CA GLU A 176 -11.56 -14.58 6.97
C GLU A 176 -10.55 -13.76 6.17
N LYS A 177 -9.53 -14.42 5.61
CA LYS A 177 -8.54 -13.81 4.71
C LYS A 177 -8.54 -14.54 3.37
N PRO A 178 -9.49 -14.24 2.46
CA PRO A 178 -9.58 -14.90 1.16
C PRO A 178 -8.32 -14.63 0.34
N ASP A 179 -7.82 -15.64 -0.37
CA ASP A 179 -6.62 -15.50 -1.20
C ASP A 179 -6.82 -14.42 -2.28
N PRO A 180 -5.84 -13.53 -2.51
CA PRO A 180 -5.87 -12.59 -3.62
C PRO A 180 -5.90 -13.29 -4.97
N THR A 181 -6.43 -12.62 -5.99
CA THR A 181 -6.34 -13.12 -7.37
C THR A 181 -4.89 -13.13 -7.85
N ARG A 182 -4.13 -12.12 -7.43
CA ARG A 182 -2.69 -11.97 -7.69
C ARG A 182 -2.02 -11.27 -6.52
N GLY A 183 -0.76 -11.61 -6.31
CA GLY A 183 0.06 -11.09 -5.22
C GLY A 183 0.23 -12.08 -4.07
N ALA A 184 0.74 -11.59 -2.95
CA ALA A 184 1.07 -12.38 -1.78
C ALA A 184 -0.19 -12.84 -1.02
N PRO A 185 -0.10 -13.85 -0.14
CA PRO A 185 -1.22 -14.23 0.71
C PRO A 185 -1.71 -13.05 1.56
N LEU A 186 -3.04 -12.88 1.68
CA LEU A 186 -3.58 -11.73 2.40
C LEU A 186 -3.22 -11.79 3.89
N THR A 187 -2.63 -10.70 4.38
CA THR A 187 -2.35 -10.46 5.80
C THR A 187 -3.13 -9.24 6.34
N ASP A 188 -2.85 -8.79 7.56
CA ASP A 188 -3.40 -7.54 8.09
C ASP A 188 -2.60 -6.30 7.64
N PHE A 189 -3.19 -5.11 7.78
CA PHE A 189 -2.61 -3.86 7.29
C PHE A 189 -1.28 -3.51 7.94
N ARG A 190 -1.09 -3.88 9.21
CA ARG A 190 0.14 -3.62 9.94
C ARG A 190 1.25 -4.52 9.43
N THR A 191 0.96 -5.80 9.23
CA THR A 191 1.90 -6.77 8.67
C THR A 191 2.27 -6.41 7.23
N ALA A 192 1.29 -6.08 6.37
CA ALA A 192 1.56 -5.60 5.00
C ALA A 192 2.44 -4.33 5.00
N SER A 193 2.23 -3.41 5.95
CA SER A 193 3.09 -2.23 6.10
C SER A 193 4.52 -2.60 6.51
N LEU A 194 4.73 -3.65 7.31
CA LEU A 194 6.06 -4.12 7.71
C LEU A 194 6.80 -4.73 6.51
N GLU A 195 6.10 -5.53 5.71
CA GLU A 195 6.61 -6.16 4.49
C GLU A 195 6.98 -5.10 3.43
N ILE A 196 6.14 -4.08 3.25
CA ILE A 196 6.43 -2.94 2.35
C ILE A 196 7.61 -2.10 2.86
N ALA A 197 7.82 -2.01 4.18
CA ALA A 197 9.04 -1.42 4.74
C ALA A 197 10.30 -2.25 4.39
N GLY A 198 10.12 -3.48 3.91
CA GLY A 198 11.17 -4.41 3.53
C GLY A 198 11.64 -5.29 4.67
N ILE A 199 10.82 -5.47 5.72
CA ILE A 199 11.10 -6.35 6.86
C ILE A 199 10.19 -7.57 6.73
N PHE A 200 10.80 -8.74 6.61
CA PHE A 200 10.12 -10.02 6.40
C PHE A 200 10.57 -11.00 7.48
N GLU A 201 9.67 -11.83 8.01
CA GLU A 201 10.05 -12.93 8.90
C GLU A 201 10.42 -14.16 8.08
N ASN A 202 9.61 -14.46 7.06
CA ASN A 202 9.86 -15.48 6.06
C ASN A 202 9.52 -14.97 4.66
N LEU A 203 10.52 -14.38 4.00
CA LEU A 203 10.38 -13.77 2.69
C LEU A 203 9.67 -14.68 1.67
N THR A 204 10.01 -15.97 1.60
CA THR A 204 9.41 -16.87 0.61
C THR A 204 7.91 -17.02 0.84
N ALA A 205 7.49 -17.30 2.07
CA ALA A 205 6.07 -17.46 2.38
C ALA A 205 5.28 -16.16 2.23
N GLU A 206 5.92 -15.02 2.47
CA GLU A 206 5.30 -13.68 2.48
C GLU A 206 5.23 -13.04 1.09
N VAL A 207 5.94 -13.56 0.08
CA VAL A 207 5.92 -13.00 -1.29
C VAL A 207 5.48 -13.99 -2.37
N GLU A 208 5.34 -15.28 -2.02
CA GLU A 208 4.94 -16.31 -2.97
C GLU A 208 3.44 -16.24 -3.25
N GLY A 209 3.10 -15.95 -4.49
CA GLY A 209 1.72 -16.01 -4.96
C GLY A 209 1.61 -15.78 -6.47
N PRO A 210 0.39 -15.84 -7.02
CA PRO A 210 0.19 -15.70 -8.46
C PRO A 210 0.66 -14.32 -8.95
N SER A 211 1.67 -14.29 -9.81
CA SER A 211 2.24 -13.05 -10.35
C SER A 211 1.88 -12.79 -11.82
N ALA A 212 1.26 -13.77 -12.49
CA ALA A 212 0.86 -13.70 -13.88
C ALA A 212 -0.51 -14.33 -14.11
N THR A 213 -1.23 -13.80 -15.08
CA THR A 213 -2.51 -14.31 -15.59
C THR A 213 -2.45 -14.40 -17.12
N ASP A 214 -3.45 -15.07 -17.71
CA ASP A 214 -3.58 -15.20 -19.16
C ASP A 214 -3.54 -13.85 -19.89
N GLN A 215 -4.13 -12.81 -19.30
CA GLN A 215 -4.12 -11.44 -19.80
C GLN A 215 -2.69 -10.91 -19.91
N THR A 216 -1.90 -11.01 -18.83
CA THR A 216 -0.52 -10.52 -18.78
C THR A 216 0.42 -11.29 -19.71
N LEU A 217 0.18 -12.60 -19.90
CA LEU A 217 1.01 -13.47 -20.73
C LEU A 217 0.62 -13.47 -22.21
N ARG A 218 -0.52 -12.86 -22.57
CA ARG A 218 -1.08 -12.96 -23.92
C ARG A 218 -0.11 -12.53 -25.01
N GLY A 219 0.62 -11.44 -24.78
CA GLY A 219 1.63 -10.95 -25.72
C GLY A 219 2.79 -11.93 -25.91
N SER A 220 3.25 -12.56 -24.82
CA SER A 220 4.34 -13.55 -24.84
C SER A 220 3.93 -14.82 -25.59
N VAL A 221 2.73 -15.33 -25.31
CA VAL A 221 2.16 -16.49 -26.01
C VAL A 221 2.05 -16.22 -27.51
N LEU A 222 1.49 -15.06 -27.91
CA LEU A 222 1.39 -14.67 -29.31
C LEU A 222 2.76 -14.56 -29.99
N ALA A 223 3.76 -13.99 -29.31
CA ALA A 223 5.11 -13.89 -29.85
C ALA A 223 5.73 -15.28 -30.08
N HIS A 224 5.57 -16.19 -29.12
CA HIS A 224 6.03 -17.56 -29.22
C HIS A 224 5.35 -18.30 -30.39
N ASP A 225 4.02 -18.22 -30.49
CA ASP A 225 3.24 -18.90 -31.55
C ASP A 225 3.60 -18.41 -32.96
N ASN A 226 3.98 -17.13 -33.09
CA ASN A 226 4.37 -16.54 -34.36
C ASN A 226 5.90 -16.55 -34.60
N ASN A 227 6.67 -17.16 -33.71
CA ASN A 227 8.14 -17.15 -33.72
C ASN A 227 8.73 -15.72 -33.86
N TRP A 228 8.11 -14.75 -33.19
CA TRP A 228 8.61 -13.38 -33.12
C TRP A 228 9.75 -13.31 -32.12
N GLN A 229 10.88 -12.74 -32.54
CA GLN A 229 12.03 -12.50 -31.69
C GLN A 229 12.37 -11.01 -31.71
N ALA A 230 12.69 -10.46 -30.55
CA ALA A 230 13.22 -9.11 -30.46
C ALA A 230 14.61 -9.06 -31.15
N PRO A 231 14.98 -7.94 -31.79
CA PRO A 231 16.36 -7.73 -32.24
C PRO A 231 17.33 -7.84 -31.05
N ALA A 232 18.54 -8.32 -31.31
CA ALA A 232 19.58 -8.33 -30.28
C ALA A 232 19.83 -6.91 -29.77
N MET A 233 19.74 -6.71 -28.45
CA MET A 233 20.22 -5.48 -27.82
C MET A 233 21.75 -5.50 -27.77
N ALA A 234 22.40 -4.35 -27.96
CA ALA A 234 23.84 -4.23 -27.79
C ALA A 234 24.22 -4.57 -26.34
N GLU A 235 25.22 -5.44 -26.15
CA GLU A 235 25.68 -5.87 -24.82
C GLU A 235 26.25 -4.73 -23.97
N SER A 236 26.76 -3.68 -24.63
CA SER A 236 27.22 -2.46 -23.97
C SER A 236 26.57 -1.24 -24.61
N VAL A 237 25.85 -0.49 -23.79
CA VAL A 237 25.40 0.87 -24.11
C VAL A 237 26.26 1.80 -23.27
N GLU A 238 26.95 2.74 -23.90
CA GLU A 238 27.69 3.77 -23.20
C GLU A 238 26.69 4.64 -22.42
N LEU A 239 26.65 4.46 -21.10
CA LEU A 239 25.79 5.26 -20.23
C LEU A 239 26.34 6.68 -20.14
N PRO A 240 25.49 7.71 -20.06
CA PRO A 240 25.95 9.07 -19.82
C PRO A 240 26.76 9.13 -18.51
N PRO A 241 27.81 9.97 -18.43
CA PRO A 241 28.60 10.11 -17.22
C PRO A 241 27.70 10.56 -16.06
N VAL A 242 27.81 9.89 -14.91
CA VAL A 242 27.12 10.31 -13.69
C VAL A 242 27.73 11.66 -13.26
N PRO A 243 26.94 12.73 -13.14
CA PRO A 243 27.48 14.02 -12.71
C PRO A 243 28.14 13.89 -11.34
N GLU A 244 29.28 14.55 -11.15
CA GLU A 244 29.96 14.60 -9.85
C GLU A 244 29.00 15.15 -8.79
N LYS A 245 28.97 14.50 -7.62
CA LYS A 245 28.13 14.91 -6.49
C LYS A 245 28.42 16.37 -6.15
N LYS A 246 27.43 17.25 -6.34
CA LYS A 246 27.46 18.64 -5.85
C LYS A 246 27.18 18.69 -4.35
#